data_AF-O82209-F1
#
_entry.id   AF-O82209-F1
#
_cell.length_a   1.000
_cell.length_b   1.000
_cell.length_c   1.000
_cell.angle_alpha   90.00
_cell.angle_beta   90.00
_cell.angle_gamma   90.00
#
_symmetry.space_group_name_H-M   'P 1'
#
loop_
_entity.id
_entity.type
_entity.pdbx_description
1 polymer ?
#
loop_
_entity_poly.entity_id
_entity_poly.type
_entity_poly.pdbx_seq_one_letter_code
_entity_poly.pdbx_strand_id
1 'polypeptide(L)'
;MASKLVQLQSKACQASKFVAKHGNSYYKQLLEQNKQYIQEPATIEKCSELSKQLLYTRLASIPGRYETFRKEVDYAKNLLKNRANLKVEDAGIAALFGLECFAWFCAGEIVGRGFTFTGYYP
;
A
#
# COMPACT_ATOMS: atom_id res chain seq x y z
N MET A 1 -21.99 -19.80 -12.69
CA MET A 1 -20.82 -19.04 -12.16
C MET A 1 -19.46 -19.66 -12.52
N ALA A 2 -19.35 -20.98 -12.78
CA ALA A 2 -18.07 -21.64 -13.09
C ALA A 2 -17.33 -21.11 -14.34
N SER A 3 -18.03 -20.77 -15.43
CA SER A 3 -17.40 -20.26 -16.66
C SER A 3 -16.63 -18.94 -16.45
N LYS A 4 -17.08 -18.09 -15.52
CA LYS A 4 -16.40 -16.82 -15.19
C LYS A 4 -15.09 -17.07 -14.41
N LEU A 5 -15.04 -18.08 -13.55
CA LEU A 5 -13.81 -18.44 -12.82
C LEU A 5 -12.73 -18.98 -13.76
N VAL A 6 -13.10 -19.81 -14.74
CA VAL A 6 -12.16 -20.32 -15.75
C VAL A 6 -11.61 -19.19 -16.64
N GLN A 7 -12.46 -18.22 -17.01
CA GLN A 7 -12.02 -17.01 -17.74
C GLN A 7 -11.08 -16.13 -16.90
N LEU A 8 -11.32 -15.99 -15.60
CA LEU A 8 -10.40 -15.28 -14.71
C LEU A 8 -9.07 -16.00 -14.57
N GLN A 9 -9.08 -17.33 -14.43
CA GLN A 9 -7.87 -18.14 -14.34
C GLN A 9 -7.04 -18.05 -15.62
N SER A 10 -7.68 -18.12 -16.80
CA SER A 10 -6.98 -17.99 -18.08
C SER A 10 -6.39 -16.59 -18.28
N LYS A 11 -7.12 -15.53 -17.89
CA LYS A 11 -6.60 -14.15 -17.88
C LYS A 11 -5.47 -13.96 -16.87
N ALA A 12 -5.56 -14.53 -15.68
CA ALA A 12 -4.48 -14.50 -14.69
C ALA A 12 -3.23 -15.21 -15.19
N CYS A 13 -3.38 -16.34 -15.90
CA CYS A 13 -2.27 -17.05 -16.54
C CYS A 13 -1.66 -16.27 -17.71
N GLN A 14 -2.47 -15.55 -18.49
CA GLN A 14 -1.96 -14.65 -19.53
C GLN A 14 -1.21 -13.46 -18.92
N ALA A 15 -1.75 -12.87 -17.85
CA ALA A 15 -1.11 -11.79 -17.10
C ALA A 15 0.22 -12.26 -16.49
N SER A 16 0.26 -13.45 -15.88
CA SER A 16 1.50 -14.00 -15.32
C SER A 16 2.51 -14.33 -16.42
N LYS A 17 2.09 -14.83 -17.59
CA LYS A 17 2.97 -15.01 -18.75
C LYS A 17 3.48 -13.67 -19.30
N PHE A 18 2.65 -12.64 -19.31
CA PHE A 18 3.05 -11.30 -19.74
C PHE A 18 4.06 -10.69 -18.77
N VAL A 19 3.82 -10.78 -17.45
CA VAL A 19 4.74 -10.37 -16.39
C VAL A 19 6.01 -11.22 -16.39
N ALA A 20 5.96 -12.51 -16.69
CA ALA A 20 7.16 -13.33 -16.79
C ALA A 20 8.02 -12.94 -18.01
N LYS A 21 7.38 -12.64 -19.15
CA LYS A 21 8.08 -12.23 -20.40
C LYS A 21 8.62 -10.81 -20.35
N HIS A 22 7.86 -9.86 -19.81
CA HIS A 22 8.18 -8.43 -19.83
C HIS A 22 8.55 -7.86 -18.45
N GLY A 23 8.35 -8.61 -17.36
CA GLY A 23 8.63 -8.14 -16.02
C GLY A 23 10.12 -7.96 -15.77
N ASN A 24 10.97 -8.82 -16.32
CA ASN A 24 12.43 -8.62 -16.21
C ASN A 24 12.90 -7.40 -17.01
N SER A 25 12.39 -7.17 -18.22
CA SER A 25 12.75 -5.98 -19.01
C SER A 25 12.21 -4.70 -18.37
N TYR A 26 10.97 -4.71 -17.89
CA TYR A 26 10.38 -3.59 -17.16
C TYR A 26 11.13 -3.31 -15.86
N TYR A 27 11.48 -4.34 -15.08
CA TYR A 27 12.28 -4.22 -13.88
C TYR A 27 13.65 -3.61 -14.17
N LYS A 28 14.35 -4.08 -15.20
CA LYS A 28 15.64 -3.51 -15.63
C LYS A 28 15.52 -2.06 -16.06
N GLN A 29 14.52 -1.72 -16.88
CA GLN A 29 14.27 -0.34 -17.31
C GLN A 29 13.96 0.57 -16.12
N LEU A 30 13.16 0.10 -15.17
CA LEU A 30 12.82 0.85 -13.95
C LEU A 30 14.06 1.03 -13.05
N LEU A 31 14.91 0.01 -12.90
CA LEU A 31 16.20 0.15 -12.22
C LEU A 31 17.11 1.16 -12.93
N GLU A 32 17.20 1.11 -14.26
CA GLU A 32 18.01 2.03 -15.06
C GLU A 32 17.57 3.49 -14.90
N GLN A 33 16.27 3.75 -14.94
CA GLN A 33 15.71 5.09 -14.70
C GLN A 33 15.94 5.59 -13.27
N ASN A 34 15.97 4.67 -12.29
CA ASN A 34 16.14 4.99 -10.87
C ASN A 34 17.58 4.81 -10.37
N LYS A 35 18.56 4.62 -11.27
CA LYS A 35 19.98 4.42 -10.91
C LYS A 35 20.51 5.50 -9.97
N GLN A 36 20.06 6.74 -10.11
CA GLN A 36 20.43 7.86 -9.23
C GLN A 36 20.10 7.66 -7.75
N TYR A 37 19.16 6.76 -7.41
CA TYR A 37 18.80 6.42 -6.03
C TYR A 37 19.48 5.15 -5.51
N ILE A 38 20.19 4.42 -6.37
CA ILE A 38 20.85 3.17 -6.02
C ILE A 38 22.29 3.49 -5.62
N GLN A 39 22.65 3.19 -4.38
CA GLN A 39 24.03 3.33 -3.92
C GLN A 39 24.87 2.16 -4.46
N GLU A 40 25.85 2.46 -5.31
CA GLU A 40 26.91 1.53 -5.70
C GLU A 40 28.21 1.91 -4.97
N PRO A 41 29.03 0.94 -4.50
CA PRO A 41 28.82 -0.51 -4.49
C PRO A 41 27.84 -0.97 -3.41
N ALA A 42 27.08 -2.04 -3.69
CA ALA A 42 26.18 -2.69 -2.74
C ALA A 42 26.94 -3.55 -1.71
N THR A 43 27.88 -2.94 -0.98
CA THR A 43 28.66 -3.60 0.07
C THR A 43 27.77 -3.88 1.30
N ILE A 44 27.95 -5.03 1.94
CA ILE A 44 27.16 -5.47 3.11
C ILE A 44 27.16 -4.39 4.22
N GLU A 45 28.31 -3.76 4.46
CA GLU A 45 28.45 -2.68 5.44
C GLU A 45 27.57 -1.47 5.10
N LYS A 46 27.56 -1.05 3.83
CA LYS A 46 26.75 0.10 3.39
C LYS A 46 25.25 -0.21 3.44
N CYS A 47 24.86 -1.43 3.09
CA CYS A 47 23.48 -1.91 3.25
C CYS A 47 23.04 -1.88 4.73
N SER A 48 23.92 -2.30 5.65
CA SER A 48 23.65 -2.24 7.10
C SER A 48 23.54 -0.79 7.60
N GLU A 49 24.42 0.10 7.15
CA GLU A 49 24.36 1.53 7.50
C GLU A 49 23.06 2.19 6.99
N LEU A 50 22.73 2.00 5.71
CA LEU A 50 21.52 2.56 5.09
C LEU A 50 20.24 2.02 5.72
N SER A 51 20.19 0.74 6.09
CA SER A 51 19.02 0.16 6.76
C SER A 51 18.78 0.78 8.14
N LYS A 52 19.84 1.06 8.91
CA LYS A 52 19.75 1.78 10.19
C LYS A 52 19.30 3.24 9.97
N GLN A 53 19.90 3.94 9.01
CA GLN A 53 19.53 5.31 8.67
C GLN A 53 18.07 5.42 8.23
N LEU A 54 17.58 4.46 7.44
CA LEU A 54 16.19 4.44 6.98
C LEU A 54 15.22 4.42 8.16
N LEU A 55 15.49 3.62 9.20
CA LEU A 55 14.65 3.59 10.40
C LEU A 55 14.59 4.96 11.06
N TYR A 56 15.73 5.61 11.27
CA TYR A 56 15.77 6.94 11.90
C TYR A 56 15.12 8.02 11.03
N THR A 57 15.34 8.02 9.72
CA THR A 57 14.68 8.94 8.78
C THR A 57 13.17 8.75 8.78
N ARG A 58 12.68 7.50 8.86
CA ARG A 58 11.25 7.21 8.98
C ARG A 58 10.69 7.73 10.31
N LEU A 59 11.38 7.51 11.43
CA LEU A 59 10.97 8.06 12.73
C LEU A 59 10.96 9.59 12.75
N ALA A 60 11.97 10.24 12.17
CA ALA A 60 12.04 11.70 12.05
C ALA A 60 10.90 12.28 11.21
N SER A 61 10.34 11.51 10.27
CA SER A 61 9.19 11.95 9.46
C SER A 61 7.83 11.83 10.16
N ILE A 62 7.74 11.11 11.29
CA ILE A 62 6.49 10.92 12.05
C ILE A 62 5.87 12.25 12.51
N PRO A 63 6.59 13.19 13.15
CA PRO A 63 5.98 14.45 13.60
C PRO A 63 5.38 15.25 12.44
N GLY A 64 6.07 15.35 11.31
CA GLY A 64 5.54 16.02 10.12
C GLY A 64 4.28 15.35 9.58
N ARG A 65 4.23 14.01 9.61
CA ARG A 65 3.01 13.25 9.24
C ARG A 65 1.87 13.48 10.22
N TYR A 66 2.15 13.55 11.52
CA TYR A 66 1.15 13.81 12.55
C TYR A 66 0.52 15.20 12.38
N GLU A 67 1.32 16.22 12.06
CA GLU A 67 0.81 17.57 11.76
C GLU A 67 -0.11 17.59 10.53
N THR A 68 0.29 16.91 9.44
CA THR A 68 -0.55 16.79 8.23
C THR A 68 -1.84 16.04 8.53
N PHE A 69 -1.75 14.92 9.24
CA PHE A 69 -2.91 14.16 9.68
C PHE A 69 -3.85 15.00 10.54
N ARG A 70 -3.32 15.80 11.47
CA ARG A 70 -4.12 16.69 12.31
C ARG A 70 -4.86 17.75 11.46
N LYS A 71 -4.20 18.32 10.45
CA LYS A 71 -4.84 19.25 9.49
C LYS A 71 -5.96 18.58 8.69
N GLU A 72 -5.76 17.33 8.25
CA GLU A 72 -6.78 16.54 7.56
C GLU A 72 -7.97 16.22 8.47
N VAL A 73 -7.73 15.88 9.74
CA VAL A 73 -8.77 15.66 10.74
C VAL A 73 -9.55 16.95 11.02
N ASP A 74 -8.88 18.09 11.15
CA ASP A 74 -9.53 19.39 11.34
C ASP A 74 -10.36 19.77 10.10
N TYR A 75 -9.88 19.47 8.90
CA TYR A 75 -10.63 19.64 7.64
C TYR A 75 -11.88 18.74 7.61
N ALA A 76 -11.73 17.44 7.92
CA ALA A 76 -12.85 16.50 8.01
C ALA A 76 -13.88 16.92 9.07
N LYS A 77 -13.42 17.44 10.22
CA LYS A 77 -14.29 17.98 11.28
C LYS A 77 -15.06 19.20 10.80
N ASN A 78 -14.45 20.09 10.02
CA ASN A 78 -15.11 21.25 9.45
C ASN A 78 -16.14 20.86 8.36
N LEU A 79 -15.84 19.85 7.53
CA LEU A 79 -16.80 19.24 6.61
C LEU A 79 -17.99 18.64 7.36
N LEU A 80 -17.74 17.94 8.46
CA LEU A 80 -18.77 17.31 9.28
C LEU A 80 -19.62 18.32 10.08
N LYS A 81 -19.11 19.54 10.34
CA LYS A 81 -19.93 20.65 10.87
C LYS A 81 -20.82 21.27 9.77
N ASN A 82 -20.29 21.38 8.56
CA ASN A 82 -20.99 21.90 7.39
C ASN A 82 -21.72 20.79 6.61
N ARG A 83 -22.38 19.85 7.31
CA ARG A 83 -23.04 18.67 6.72
C ARG A 83 -23.98 19.00 5.56
N ALA A 84 -24.60 20.17 5.58
CA ALA A 84 -25.51 20.63 4.53
C ALA A 84 -24.83 20.87 3.16
N ASN A 85 -23.52 21.13 3.14
CA ASN A 85 -22.75 21.39 1.91
C ASN A 85 -21.87 20.19 1.50
N LEU A 86 -22.07 19.01 2.09
CA LEU A 86 -21.29 17.83 1.75
C LEU A 86 -21.64 17.35 0.34
N LYS A 87 -20.66 17.45 -0.57
CA LYS A 87 -20.75 16.82 -1.88
C LYS A 87 -20.71 15.30 -1.71
N VAL A 88 -21.56 14.61 -2.47
CA VAL A 88 -21.62 13.13 -2.50
C VAL A 88 -20.27 12.53 -2.89
N GLU A 89 -19.49 13.24 -3.72
CA GLU A 89 -18.14 12.84 -4.12
C GLU A 89 -17.17 12.75 -2.94
N ASP A 90 -17.12 13.78 -2.08
CA ASP A 90 -16.23 13.80 -0.90
C ASP A 90 -16.62 12.72 0.11
N ALA A 91 -17.93 12.50 0.28
CA ALA A 91 -18.43 11.40 1.12
C ALA A 91 -18.05 10.02 0.55
N GLY A 92 -18.10 9.87 -0.78
CA GLY A 92 -17.66 8.66 -1.47
C GLY A 92 -16.17 8.38 -1.29
N ILE A 93 -15.32 9.39 -1.42
CA ILE A 93 -13.87 9.27 -1.19
C ILE A 93 -13.58 8.88 0.26
N ALA A 94 -14.23 9.54 1.23
CA ALA A 94 -14.08 9.20 2.65
C ALA A 94 -14.55 7.76 2.96
N ALA A 95 -15.63 7.32 2.33
CA ALA A 95 -16.14 5.96 2.47
C ALA A 95 -15.17 4.91 1.86
N LEU A 96 -14.61 5.18 0.68
CA LEU A 96 -13.60 4.32 0.05
C LEU A 96 -12.34 4.22 0.91
N PHE A 97 -11.87 5.34 1.45
CA PHE A 97 -10.75 5.36 2.39
C PHE A 97 -11.04 4.54 3.65
N GLY A 98 -12.22 4.70 4.25
CA GLY A 98 -12.63 3.91 5.41
C GLY A 98 -12.72 2.41 5.12
N LEU A 99 -13.25 2.04 3.95
CA LEU A 99 -13.31 0.65 3.49
C LEU A 99 -11.90 0.08 3.29
N GLU A 100 -10.99 0.83 2.65
CA GLU A 100 -9.61 0.42 2.47
C GLU A 100 -8.90 0.19 3.82
N CYS A 101 -9.05 1.11 4.78
CA CYS A 101 -8.53 0.93 6.13
C CYS A 101 -9.09 -0.33 6.81
N PHE A 102 -10.39 -0.59 6.66
CA PHE A 102 -11.03 -1.78 7.20
C PHE A 102 -10.51 -3.07 6.52
N ALA A 103 -10.33 -3.06 5.20
CA ALA A 103 -9.79 -4.19 4.46
C ALA A 103 -8.34 -4.51 4.89
N TRP A 104 -7.50 -3.49 5.08
CA TRP A 104 -6.15 -3.67 5.62
C TRP A 104 -6.15 -4.17 7.06
N PHE A 105 -7.09 -3.72 7.90
CA PHE A 105 -7.27 -4.24 9.26
C PHE A 105 -7.63 -5.74 9.24
N CYS A 106 -8.60 -6.14 8.41
CA CYS A 106 -8.96 -7.56 8.24
C CYS A 106 -7.79 -8.39 7.66
N ALA A 107 -7.00 -7.83 6.74
CA ALA A 107 -5.81 -8.50 6.23
C ALA A 107 -4.77 -8.71 7.35
N GLY A 108 -4.57 -7.71 8.21
CA GLY A 108 -3.71 -7.82 9.40
C GLY A 108 -4.23 -8.87 10.40
N GLU A 109 -5.54 -8.96 10.59
CA GLU A 109 -6.17 -9.98 11.42
C GLU A 109 -5.94 -11.39 10.87
N ILE A 110 -6.08 -11.60 9.55
CA ILE A 110 -5.80 -12.89 8.90
C ILE A 110 -4.33 -13.27 9.06
N VAL A 111 -3.40 -12.32 8.87
CA VAL A 111 -1.97 -12.56 9.09
C VAL A 111 -1.69 -12.88 10.56
N GLY A 112 -2.32 -12.16 11.50
CA GLY A 112 -2.20 -12.39 12.94
C GLY A 112 -2.76 -13.72 13.42
N ARG A 113 -3.78 -14.27 12.73
CA ARG A 113 -4.32 -15.61 12.98
C ARG A 113 -3.53 -16.74 12.31
N GLY A 114 -2.41 -16.44 11.64
CA GLY A 114 -1.61 -17.44 10.94
C GLY A 114 -2.16 -17.82 9.56
N PHE A 115 -2.71 -16.86 8.82
CA PHE A 115 -3.34 -17.03 7.50
C PHE A 115 -4.63 -17.87 7.52
N THR A 116 -5.31 -17.97 8.66
CA THR A 116 -6.65 -18.58 8.73
C THR A 116 -7.71 -17.55 8.37
N PHE A 117 -8.51 -17.86 7.36
CA PHE A 117 -9.62 -16.99 6.93
C PHE A 117 -10.81 -17.05 7.89
N THR A 118 -10.93 -18.14 8.64
CA THR A 118 -12.02 -18.39 9.61
C THR A 118 -11.46 -19.13 10.83
N GLY A 119 -11.65 -18.56 12.02
CA GLY A 119 -11.30 -19.20 13.29
C GLY A 119 -9.90 -18.85 13.80
N TYR A 120 -9.76 -18.81 15.13
CA TYR A 120 -8.48 -18.84 15.81
C TYR A 120 -8.05 -20.30 15.95
N TYR A 121 -6.74 -20.58 15.86
CA TYR A 121 -6.24 -21.86 16.35
C TYR A 121 -6.68 -22.03 17.81
N PRO A 122 -7.14 -23.22 18.22
CA PRO A 122 -7.43 -23.50 19.62
C PRO A 122 -6.21 -23.30 20.51
#